data_AF-A0A845VZW0-F1
#
_entry.id   AF-A0A845VZW0-F1
#
_cell.length_a   1.000
_cell.length_b   1.000
_cell.length_c   1.000
_cell.angle_alpha   90.00
_cell.angle_beta   90.00
_cell.angle_gamma   90.00
#
_symmetry.space_group_name_H-M   'P 1'
#
loop_
_entity.id
_entity.type
_entity.pdbx_description
1 polymer ?
#
loop_
_entity_poly.entity_id
_entity_poly.type
_entity_poly.pdbx_seq_one_letter_code
_entity_poly.pdbx_strand_id
1 'polypeptide(L)'
;MIRYQHKKFSILFGSLLIVGAWWLPVQAQQTTNSPNEQAVTTEDSTIPKAVTTADPTIPIEELELLLKPFTKDELDGEAQGWMSLLKTKVKELSDAEIAVKRKNRELQKTKEAVDALEDAKKALEEGTEPSPSGGVKAKEGAEEAQEALEKAQESVKEAVKQGEKTEQDKTSQGAIDQAVEGTQQQKDKAKTSSSEEEVAKVQEQIGTISNKVVTDEQEQKKTEQGLEKAKENIEEAVEAKAEVKKQVLVNMTRLRDERTALSDRFEVVLQELELKGGDVKSYKKYIDAISGIKVDVSDTEGTWITIVGWLQSKEGGVRWANNIGKCIGIVAGFSILSVILSTLLEKSLWMFPNISVMLGQFLVSLTRQGLFVVGIIVGITALEVSIGPLIAMIGAAGFVVAFALQSTLGNFANGLMILLYKPFDVGDMIEVAGVKGEVENVNLICTTIKTPGNKIIIVPNNSVWGNVIENETTSPVRAMFITVRVSYQNSITQTSQVLKDIANSHPLVLKDPEPWITTGELAEYAVKIWFKAYTKTEDYWTVYPDINRIIKERLEQEGIVIPLPRQELYISESMAKEEGSMAKRFKDMTLS
;
A
#
# COMPACT_ATOMS: atom_id res chain seq x y z
N MET A 1 -58.43 -2.93 22.99
CA MET A 1 -59.21 -4.19 22.88
C MET A 1 -58.66 -4.95 21.68
N ILE A 2 -58.36 -6.23 21.84
CA ILE A 2 -57.93 -7.23 20.83
C ILE A 2 -56.44 -7.21 20.42
N ARG A 3 -55.74 -8.20 21.00
CA ARG A 3 -54.45 -8.80 20.62
C ARG A 3 -54.64 -9.73 19.42
N TYR A 4 -53.66 -9.85 18.53
CA TYR A 4 -53.35 -11.07 17.76
C TYR A 4 -51.88 -11.00 17.31
N GLN A 5 -50.95 -11.62 18.06
CA GLN A 5 -50.43 -13.00 17.94
C GLN A 5 -49.37 -13.17 16.84
N HIS A 6 -48.14 -13.35 17.32
CA HIS A 6 -46.95 -13.82 16.62
C HIS A 6 -47.18 -15.09 15.78
N LYS A 7 -46.56 -15.14 14.59
CA LYS A 7 -46.06 -16.39 14.02
C LYS A 7 -44.68 -16.18 13.40
N LYS A 8 -43.80 -17.12 13.73
CA LYS A 8 -42.37 -17.20 13.42
C LYS A 8 -42.11 -17.08 11.92
N PHE A 9 -41.19 -16.18 11.55
CA PHE A 9 -40.39 -16.32 10.33
C PHE A 9 -38.92 -16.19 10.75
N SER A 10 -38.32 -17.35 11.02
CA SER A 10 -36.87 -17.52 11.06
C SER A 10 -36.50 -17.99 9.67
N ILE A 11 -35.58 -17.29 9.01
CA ILE A 11 -34.54 -17.79 8.09
C ILE A 11 -34.04 -16.60 7.23
N LEU A 12 -32.72 -16.37 7.34
CA LEU A 12 -31.82 -15.66 6.41
C LEU A 12 -32.09 -14.17 6.16
N PHE A 13 -31.43 -13.30 6.95
CA PHE A 13 -30.50 -12.26 6.47
C PHE A 13 -29.91 -11.53 7.69
N GLY A 14 -28.61 -11.65 7.90
CA GLY A 14 -27.91 -11.07 9.05
C GLY A 14 -26.40 -11.27 8.99
N SER A 15 -25.82 -11.22 7.79
CA SER A 15 -24.38 -11.13 7.58
C SER A 15 -24.05 -9.70 7.17
N LEU A 16 -23.94 -8.80 8.14
CA LEU A 16 -23.11 -7.60 8.06
C LEU A 16 -22.93 -6.98 9.45
N LEU A 17 -21.71 -6.54 9.72
CA LEU A 17 -21.22 -5.83 10.92
C LEU A 17 -20.75 -6.68 12.11
N ILE A 18 -19.70 -7.47 11.88
CA ILE A 18 -18.61 -7.60 12.87
C ILE A 18 -17.34 -7.06 12.19
N VAL A 19 -17.18 -5.75 12.23
CA VAL A 19 -15.88 -5.07 12.06
C VAL A 19 -15.65 -4.32 13.36
N GLY A 20 -14.55 -4.65 14.04
CA GLY A 20 -14.00 -3.85 15.13
C GLY A 20 -14.40 -4.27 16.55
N ALA A 21 -13.92 -5.43 17.02
CA ALA A 21 -13.88 -5.70 18.47
C ALA A 21 -12.78 -6.69 18.88
N TRP A 22 -11.62 -6.69 18.20
CA TRP A 22 -10.39 -7.38 18.66
C TRP A 22 -9.16 -6.53 18.30
N TRP A 23 -9.18 -5.26 18.71
CA TRP A 23 -7.99 -4.42 18.77
C TRP A 23 -8.25 -3.28 19.74
N LEU A 24 -8.14 -3.57 21.03
CA LEU A 24 -7.91 -2.55 22.05
C LEU A 24 -6.50 -2.81 22.58
N PRO A 25 -5.52 -1.92 22.32
CA PRO A 25 -4.33 -1.89 23.17
C PRO A 25 -4.82 -1.55 24.58
N VAL A 26 -4.50 -2.39 25.55
CA VAL A 26 -4.63 -2.04 26.96
C VAL A 26 -3.76 -0.81 27.19
N GLN A 27 -4.38 0.37 27.24
CA GLN A 27 -3.74 1.58 27.71
C GLN A 27 -3.53 1.42 29.21
N ALA A 28 -2.31 1.04 29.59
CA ALA A 28 -1.86 1.19 30.96
C ALA A 28 -1.91 2.68 31.32
N GLN A 29 -2.78 3.04 32.26
CA GLN A 29 -2.84 4.37 32.83
C GLN A 29 -1.46 4.76 33.38
N GLN A 30 -0.91 5.88 32.90
CA GLN A 30 0.15 6.58 33.61
C GLN A 30 -0.45 7.15 34.89
N THR A 31 -0.35 6.40 36.00
CA THR A 31 -0.48 6.99 37.33
C THR A 31 0.87 7.58 37.70
N THR A 32 0.96 8.90 37.56
CA THR A 32 1.97 9.71 38.24
C THR A 32 1.77 9.51 39.74
N ASN A 33 2.62 8.72 40.39
CA ASN A 33 2.92 8.83 41.82
C ASN A 33 4.20 8.06 42.15
N SER A 34 5.24 8.80 42.54
CA SER A 34 6.28 8.38 43.48
C SER A 34 6.22 9.37 44.65
N PRO A 35 6.65 9.02 45.88
CA PRO A 35 7.39 7.83 46.26
C PRO A 35 6.76 7.08 47.46
N ASN A 36 7.03 5.77 47.58
CA ASN A 36 7.32 5.25 48.92
C ASN A 36 8.42 4.20 48.85
N GLU A 37 9.47 4.55 49.57
CA GLU A 37 10.72 3.87 49.76
C GLU A 37 10.48 2.71 50.74
N GLN A 38 10.47 1.48 50.22
CA GLN A 38 10.75 0.30 51.05
C GLN A 38 11.75 -0.56 50.32
N ALA A 39 12.97 -0.49 50.83
CA ALA A 39 14.08 -1.36 50.50
C ALA A 39 13.66 -2.82 50.69
N VAL A 40 13.53 -3.53 49.57
CA VAL A 40 13.73 -4.98 49.52
C VAL A 40 15.05 -5.20 48.80
N THR A 41 15.91 -5.86 49.55
CA THR A 41 17.29 -6.23 49.29
C THR A 41 17.47 -6.95 47.95
N THR A 42 18.46 -6.48 47.18
CA THR A 42 19.31 -7.25 46.25
C THR A 42 18.89 -8.69 45.97
N GLU A 43 18.21 -8.90 44.85
CA GLU A 43 18.26 -10.15 44.10
C GLU A 43 18.77 -9.85 42.68
N ASP A 44 19.98 -10.36 42.45
CA ASP A 44 20.63 -10.76 41.21
C ASP A 44 20.05 -10.25 39.88
N SER A 45 20.84 -9.42 39.19
CA SER A 45 20.72 -9.12 37.76
C SER A 45 21.10 -10.37 36.96
N THR A 46 20.27 -11.40 36.98
CA THR A 46 20.42 -12.53 36.07
C THR A 46 19.86 -12.13 34.71
N ILE A 47 20.72 -11.70 33.79
CA ILE A 47 20.38 -11.70 32.36
C ILE A 47 20.00 -13.15 32.03
N PRO A 48 18.76 -13.44 31.59
CA PRO A 48 18.37 -14.80 31.24
C PRO A 48 19.31 -15.32 30.16
N LYS A 49 19.96 -16.45 30.42
CA LYS A 49 20.88 -17.06 29.46
C LYS A 49 20.07 -17.57 28.27
N ALA A 50 20.55 -17.29 27.06
CA ALA A 50 19.99 -17.84 25.85
C ALA A 50 20.02 -19.39 25.88
N VAL A 51 18.85 -19.99 25.70
CA VAL A 51 18.58 -21.43 25.70
C VAL A 51 18.50 -21.94 24.27
N THR A 52 17.81 -21.22 23.38
CA THR A 52 17.59 -21.67 21.99
C THR A 52 18.88 -21.68 21.16
N THR A 53 19.88 -20.90 21.56
CA THR A 53 21.21 -20.88 20.93
C THR A 53 22.02 -22.17 21.14
N ALA A 54 21.56 -23.10 21.98
CA ALA A 54 22.22 -24.39 22.19
C ALA A 54 22.18 -25.29 20.94
N ASP A 55 21.14 -25.15 20.11
CA ASP A 55 21.06 -25.74 18.78
C ASP A 55 20.84 -24.64 17.72
N PRO A 56 21.92 -24.09 17.15
CA PRO A 56 21.84 -23.05 16.12
C PRO A 56 21.21 -23.53 14.79
N THR A 57 20.99 -24.84 14.64
CA THR A 57 20.47 -25.45 13.41
C THR A 57 18.98 -25.78 13.46
N ILE A 58 18.31 -25.49 14.59
CA ILE A 58 16.88 -25.71 14.81
C ILE A 58 16.01 -25.20 13.64
N PRO A 59 15.02 -25.95 13.13
CA PRO A 59 14.12 -25.46 12.09
C PRO A 59 13.38 -24.18 12.52
N ILE A 60 13.12 -23.27 11.58
CA ILE A 60 12.47 -21.98 11.86
C ILE A 60 11.09 -22.19 12.47
N GLU A 61 10.32 -23.16 11.98
CA GLU A 61 8.97 -23.45 12.46
C GLU A 61 8.97 -23.97 13.91
N GLU A 62 9.98 -24.73 14.29
CA GLU A 62 10.15 -25.22 15.66
C GLU A 62 10.59 -24.10 16.59
N LEU A 63 11.51 -23.24 16.13
CA LEU A 63 11.98 -22.07 16.87
C LEU A 63 10.82 -21.10 17.16
N GLU A 64 9.98 -20.80 16.16
CA GLU A 64 8.77 -19.97 16.36
C GLU A 64 7.86 -20.50 17.46
N LEU A 65 7.70 -21.83 17.56
CA LEU A 65 6.86 -22.45 18.58
C LEU A 65 7.50 -22.39 19.98
N LEU A 66 8.82 -22.53 20.06
CA LEU A 66 9.55 -22.47 21.33
C LEU A 66 9.62 -21.06 21.93
N LEU A 67 9.61 -20.01 21.10
CA LEU A 67 9.71 -18.62 21.54
C LEU A 67 8.38 -18.04 22.07
N LYS A 68 7.23 -18.56 21.61
CA LYS A 68 5.90 -18.13 22.06
C LYS A 68 5.70 -18.07 23.58
N PRO A 69 6.14 -19.06 24.39
CA PRO A 69 5.99 -18.99 25.84
C PRO A 69 6.93 -18.00 26.53
N PHE A 70 7.98 -17.48 25.87
CA PHE A 70 9.02 -16.70 26.53
C PHE A 70 8.53 -15.29 26.89
N THR A 71 8.96 -14.77 28.03
CA THR A 71 8.71 -13.37 28.41
C THR A 71 9.57 -12.41 27.57
N LYS A 72 9.25 -11.11 27.61
CA LYS A 72 10.05 -10.10 26.92
C LYS A 72 11.53 -10.13 27.36
N ASP A 73 11.79 -10.23 28.66
CA ASP A 73 13.15 -10.21 29.19
C ASP A 73 13.94 -11.47 28.79
N GLU A 74 13.29 -12.63 28.75
CA GLU A 74 13.87 -13.87 28.23
C GLU A 74 14.20 -13.77 26.73
N LEU A 75 13.31 -13.17 25.94
CA LEU A 75 13.54 -12.91 24.50
C LEU A 75 14.67 -11.91 24.26
N ASP A 76 14.85 -10.92 25.13
CA ASP A 76 16.00 -10.00 25.08
C ASP A 76 17.32 -10.76 25.32
N GLY A 77 17.33 -11.74 26.24
CA GLY A 77 18.45 -12.65 26.47
C GLY A 77 18.75 -13.54 25.26
N GLU A 78 17.72 -14.12 24.64
CA GLU A 78 17.84 -14.89 23.39
C GLU A 78 18.40 -14.03 22.26
N ALA A 79 17.87 -12.82 22.06
CA ALA A 79 18.31 -11.93 20.99
C ALA A 79 19.80 -11.59 21.11
N GLN A 80 20.31 -11.39 22.33
CA GLN A 80 21.74 -11.19 22.56
C GLN A 80 22.57 -12.44 22.24
N GLY A 81 22.08 -13.62 22.59
CA GLY A 81 22.72 -14.90 22.28
C GLY A 81 22.85 -15.12 20.77
N TRP A 82 21.74 -14.98 20.04
CA TRP A 82 21.72 -15.10 18.58
C TRP A 82 22.59 -14.06 17.89
N MET A 83 22.61 -12.81 18.39
CA MET A 83 23.51 -11.77 17.91
C MET A 83 24.99 -12.15 18.10
N SER A 84 25.34 -12.79 19.22
CA SER A 84 26.71 -13.25 19.48
C SER A 84 27.14 -14.35 18.50
N LEU A 85 26.27 -15.32 18.24
CA LEU A 85 26.50 -16.37 17.23
C LEU A 85 26.69 -15.75 15.84
N LEU A 86 25.80 -14.85 15.45
CA LEU A 86 25.85 -14.18 14.15
C LEU A 86 27.12 -13.32 14.00
N LYS A 87 27.52 -12.55 15.03
CA LYS A 87 28.78 -11.79 15.04
C LYS A 87 30.00 -12.69 14.88
N THR A 88 30.02 -13.83 15.57
CA THR A 88 31.10 -14.82 15.46
C THR A 88 31.20 -15.32 14.01
N LYS A 89 30.06 -15.61 13.40
CA LYS A 89 30.02 -16.11 12.01
C LYS A 89 30.40 -15.05 10.97
N VAL A 90 29.96 -13.81 11.18
CA VAL A 90 30.38 -12.66 10.36
C VAL A 90 31.88 -12.43 10.46
N LYS A 91 32.48 -12.65 11.63
CA LYS A 91 33.94 -12.56 11.82
C LYS A 91 34.68 -13.64 11.04
N GLU A 92 34.28 -14.90 11.13
CA GLU A 92 34.86 -16.00 10.34
C GLU A 92 34.80 -15.70 8.83
N LEU A 93 33.67 -15.19 8.35
CA LEU A 93 33.50 -14.80 6.96
C LEU A 93 34.40 -13.60 6.56
N SER A 94 34.52 -12.60 7.43
CA SER A 94 35.43 -11.46 7.20
C SER A 94 36.89 -11.92 7.14
N ASP A 95 37.29 -12.85 8.01
CA ASP A 95 38.65 -13.40 8.03
C ASP A 95 38.94 -14.19 6.74
N ALA A 96 37.96 -14.98 6.25
CA ALA A 96 38.04 -15.64 4.95
C ALA A 96 38.11 -14.65 3.78
N GLU A 97 37.32 -13.57 3.78
CA GLU A 97 37.38 -12.52 2.75
C GLU A 97 38.74 -11.82 2.72
N ILE A 98 39.34 -11.56 3.88
CA ILE A 98 40.68 -10.99 4.00
C ILE A 98 41.72 -11.97 3.45
N ALA A 99 41.62 -13.27 3.77
CA ALA A 99 42.52 -14.30 3.27
C ALA A 99 42.47 -14.41 1.74
N VAL A 100 41.27 -14.39 1.13
CA VAL A 100 41.12 -14.37 -0.34
C VAL A 100 41.79 -13.15 -0.94
N LYS A 101 41.57 -11.95 -0.38
CA LYS A 101 42.18 -10.71 -0.90
C LYS A 101 43.69 -10.73 -0.84
N ARG A 102 44.27 -11.27 0.23
CA ARG A 102 45.73 -11.41 0.37
C ARG A 102 46.28 -12.42 -0.62
N LYS A 103 45.67 -13.60 -0.73
CA LYS A 103 46.05 -14.59 -1.75
C LYS A 103 45.92 -14.06 -3.17
N ASN A 104 44.92 -13.20 -3.45
CA ASN A 104 44.79 -12.58 -4.76
C ASN A 104 45.94 -11.62 -5.08
N ARG A 105 46.40 -10.82 -4.09
CA ARG A 105 47.59 -9.96 -4.26
C ARG A 105 48.85 -10.78 -4.47
N GLU A 106 49.02 -11.86 -3.70
CA GLU A 106 50.15 -12.77 -3.88
C GLU A 106 50.16 -13.39 -5.27
N LEU A 107 49.00 -13.87 -5.74
CA LEU A 107 48.83 -14.42 -7.09
C LEU A 107 49.12 -13.39 -8.18
N GLN A 108 48.64 -12.16 -8.02
CA GLN A 108 48.92 -11.08 -8.96
C GLN A 108 50.43 -10.81 -9.06
N LYS A 109 51.12 -10.68 -7.93
CA LYS A 109 52.58 -10.48 -7.90
C LYS A 109 53.36 -11.66 -8.46
N THR A 110 52.87 -12.88 -8.22
CA THR A 110 53.49 -14.08 -8.77
C THR A 110 53.27 -14.17 -10.30
N LYS A 111 52.12 -13.74 -10.83
CA LYS A 111 51.87 -13.63 -12.28
C LYS A 111 52.69 -12.54 -12.96
N GLU A 112 52.81 -11.36 -12.34
CA GLU A 112 53.71 -10.28 -12.80
C GLU A 112 55.16 -10.77 -12.97
N ALA A 113 55.61 -11.70 -12.11
CA ALA A 113 56.92 -12.34 -12.25
C ALA A 113 57.03 -13.28 -13.45
N VAL A 114 55.99 -14.08 -13.72
CA VAL A 114 55.93 -14.96 -14.90
C VAL A 114 55.99 -14.13 -16.18
N ASP A 115 55.19 -13.06 -16.25
CA ASP A 115 55.16 -12.16 -17.41
C ASP A 115 56.54 -11.51 -17.62
N ALA A 116 57.18 -11.02 -16.56
CA ALA A 116 58.52 -10.42 -16.64
C ALA A 116 59.61 -11.43 -17.05
N LEU A 117 59.50 -12.70 -16.66
CA LEU A 117 60.40 -13.75 -17.15
C LEU A 117 60.16 -14.08 -18.62
N GLU A 118 58.92 -14.02 -19.09
CA GLU A 118 58.61 -14.21 -20.51
C GLU A 118 59.11 -13.04 -21.36
N ASP A 119 59.01 -11.81 -20.86
CA ASP A 119 59.57 -10.63 -21.51
C ASP A 119 61.10 -10.71 -21.57
N ALA A 120 61.75 -11.14 -20.49
CA ALA A 120 63.20 -11.38 -20.47
C ALA A 120 63.62 -12.45 -21.50
N LYS A 121 62.79 -13.47 -21.73
CA LYS A 121 63.03 -14.51 -22.73
C LYS A 121 62.94 -13.93 -24.15
N LYS A 122 61.86 -13.18 -24.43
CA LYS A 122 61.64 -12.55 -25.74
C LYS A 122 62.75 -11.58 -26.10
N ALA A 123 63.20 -10.75 -25.15
CA ALA A 123 64.29 -9.81 -25.36
C ALA A 123 65.62 -10.52 -25.72
N LEU A 124 65.87 -11.70 -25.14
CA LEU A 124 67.03 -12.53 -25.49
C LEU A 124 66.90 -13.14 -26.90
N GLU A 125 65.71 -13.65 -27.26
CA GLU A 125 65.43 -14.24 -28.58
C GLU A 125 65.51 -13.20 -29.71
N GLU A 126 64.97 -11.98 -29.50
CA GLU A 126 65.02 -10.88 -30.47
C GLU A 126 66.44 -10.36 -30.71
N GLY A 127 67.29 -10.42 -29.68
CA GLY A 127 68.72 -10.08 -29.76
C GLY A 127 69.55 -11.03 -30.62
N THR A 128 69.04 -12.24 -30.91
CA THR A 128 69.70 -13.28 -31.73
C THR A 128 69.32 -13.26 -33.22
N GLU A 129 68.41 -12.38 -33.66
CA GLU A 129 68.04 -12.31 -35.08
C GLU A 129 69.20 -11.80 -35.98
N PRO A 130 69.48 -12.45 -37.12
CA PRO A 130 70.58 -12.04 -38.00
C PRO A 130 70.31 -10.67 -38.64
N SER A 131 71.00 -9.64 -38.13
CA SER A 131 70.86 -8.24 -38.58
C SER A 131 72.23 -7.62 -38.92
N PRO A 132 72.34 -6.73 -39.93
CA PRO A 132 73.61 -6.09 -40.31
C PRO A 132 74.28 -5.22 -39.22
N SER A 133 73.60 -4.99 -38.09
CA SER A 133 74.07 -4.28 -36.89
C SER A 133 74.15 -5.19 -35.64
N GLY A 134 74.33 -6.51 -35.81
CA GLY A 134 74.13 -7.55 -34.78
C GLY A 134 74.78 -7.32 -33.41
N GLY A 135 75.92 -6.63 -33.32
CA GLY A 135 76.54 -6.32 -32.02
C GLY A 135 75.84 -5.25 -31.18
N VAL A 136 75.02 -4.38 -31.79
CA VAL A 136 74.25 -3.34 -31.08
C VAL A 136 72.92 -3.91 -30.59
N LYS A 137 72.21 -4.67 -31.43
CA LYS A 137 70.96 -5.33 -31.07
C LYS A 137 71.12 -6.39 -29.97
N ALA A 138 72.22 -7.16 -29.99
CA ALA A 138 72.51 -8.12 -28.94
C ALA A 138 72.80 -7.46 -27.58
N LYS A 139 73.32 -6.22 -27.58
CA LYS A 139 73.51 -5.43 -26.36
C LYS A 139 72.20 -4.84 -25.85
N GLU A 140 71.39 -4.26 -26.74
CA GLU A 140 70.06 -3.73 -26.41
C GLU A 140 69.16 -4.84 -25.84
N GLY A 141 69.08 -6.00 -26.50
CA GLY A 141 68.29 -7.13 -26.01
C GLY A 141 68.81 -7.72 -24.69
N ALA A 142 70.13 -7.70 -24.45
CA ALA A 142 70.70 -8.12 -23.15
C ALA A 142 70.37 -7.12 -22.03
N GLU A 143 70.33 -5.83 -22.33
CA GLU A 143 69.98 -4.76 -21.37
C GLU A 143 68.48 -4.80 -21.04
N GLU A 144 67.61 -4.98 -22.03
CA GLU A 144 66.17 -5.19 -21.86
C GLU A 144 65.85 -6.47 -21.09
N ALA A 145 66.55 -7.57 -21.38
CA ALA A 145 66.42 -8.82 -20.63
C ALA A 145 66.85 -8.66 -19.16
N GLN A 146 67.89 -7.87 -18.91
CA GLN A 146 68.36 -7.60 -17.55
C GLN A 146 67.36 -6.73 -16.76
N GLU A 147 66.75 -5.74 -17.41
CA GLU A 147 65.68 -4.93 -16.81
C GLU A 147 64.43 -5.78 -16.50
N ALA A 148 64.03 -6.66 -17.41
CA ALA A 148 62.91 -7.58 -17.22
C ALA A 148 63.19 -8.61 -16.10
N LEU A 149 64.43 -9.11 -16.00
CA LEU A 149 64.88 -9.95 -14.88
C LEU A 149 64.85 -9.21 -13.54
N GLU A 150 65.24 -7.93 -13.49
CA GLU A 150 65.16 -7.12 -12.26
C GLU A 150 63.70 -6.92 -11.82
N LYS A 151 62.79 -6.65 -12.76
CA LYS A 151 61.33 -6.61 -12.51
C LYS A 151 60.78 -7.95 -12.03
N ALA A 152 61.26 -9.07 -12.58
CA ALA A 152 60.90 -10.41 -12.13
C ALA A 152 61.40 -10.66 -10.69
N GLN A 153 62.63 -10.24 -10.34
CA GLN A 153 63.13 -10.35 -8.97
C GLN A 153 62.34 -9.50 -7.98
N GLU A 154 61.98 -8.28 -8.37
CA GLU A 154 61.21 -7.38 -7.52
C GLU A 154 59.79 -7.93 -7.26
N SER A 155 59.09 -8.37 -8.30
CA SER A 155 57.74 -8.95 -8.18
C SER A 155 57.73 -10.26 -7.36
N VAL A 156 58.73 -11.13 -7.53
CA VAL A 156 58.94 -12.32 -6.69
C VAL A 156 59.17 -11.93 -5.22
N LYS A 157 60.06 -10.96 -4.96
CA LYS A 157 60.35 -10.49 -3.60
C LYS A 157 59.12 -9.86 -2.94
N GLU A 158 58.31 -9.11 -3.69
CA GLU A 158 57.03 -8.59 -3.21
C GLU A 158 56.03 -9.69 -2.93
N ALA A 159 55.95 -10.72 -3.77
CA ALA A 159 55.07 -11.88 -3.57
C ALA A 159 55.44 -12.67 -2.31
N VAL A 160 56.74 -12.91 -2.05
CA VAL A 160 57.24 -13.57 -0.83
C VAL A 160 56.89 -12.72 0.39
N LYS A 161 57.17 -11.41 0.37
CA LYS A 161 56.84 -10.51 1.48
C LYS A 161 55.34 -10.42 1.77
N GLN A 162 54.50 -10.63 0.75
CA GLN A 162 53.05 -10.73 0.94
C GLN A 162 52.64 -12.07 1.55
N GLY A 163 53.26 -13.18 1.10
CA GLY A 163 53.11 -14.51 1.71
C GLY A 163 53.44 -14.49 3.20
N GLU A 164 54.59 -13.91 3.57
CA GLU A 164 55.09 -13.92 4.95
C GLU A 164 54.10 -13.17 5.87
N LYS A 165 53.51 -12.09 5.36
CA LYS A 165 52.47 -11.32 6.06
C LYS A 165 51.17 -12.11 6.22
N THR A 166 50.85 -12.98 5.27
CA THR A 166 49.68 -13.86 5.35
C THR A 166 49.91 -14.97 6.37
N GLU A 167 51.09 -15.57 6.41
CA GLU A 167 51.45 -16.62 7.38
C GLU A 167 51.60 -16.09 8.82
N GLN A 168 52.19 -14.90 9.00
CA GLN A 168 52.32 -14.28 10.33
C GLN A 168 50.98 -13.85 10.92
N ASP A 169 49.98 -13.59 10.07
CA ASP A 169 48.64 -13.28 10.52
C ASP A 169 47.85 -14.56 10.82
N LYS A 170 47.84 -14.93 12.11
CA LYS A 170 47.11 -16.09 12.64
C LYS A 170 45.63 -16.14 12.22
N THR A 171 44.98 -15.00 11.95
CA THR A 171 43.57 -14.97 11.54
C THR A 171 43.38 -15.38 10.08
N SER A 172 44.16 -14.79 9.18
CA SER A 172 44.15 -15.14 7.75
C SER A 172 44.60 -16.59 7.54
N GLN A 173 45.65 -17.02 8.24
CA GLN A 173 46.15 -18.40 8.17
C GLN A 173 45.15 -19.40 8.76
N GLY A 174 44.48 -19.06 9.86
CA GLY A 174 43.42 -19.89 10.43
C GLY A 174 42.24 -20.10 9.49
N ALA A 175 41.84 -19.07 8.74
CA ALA A 175 40.79 -19.17 7.74
C ALA A 175 41.19 -20.07 6.55
N ILE A 176 42.46 -20.01 6.14
CA ILE A 176 43.02 -20.90 5.11
C ILE A 176 43.05 -22.35 5.63
N ASP A 177 43.55 -22.59 6.83
CA ASP A 177 43.67 -23.92 7.44
C ASP A 177 42.31 -24.60 7.65
N GLN A 178 41.25 -23.81 7.91
CA GLN A 178 39.86 -24.26 7.98
C GLN A 178 39.24 -24.57 6.61
N ALA A 179 39.65 -23.86 5.55
CA ALA A 179 39.12 -24.06 4.21
C ALA A 179 39.74 -25.25 3.46
N VAL A 180 41.01 -25.56 3.75
CA VAL A 180 41.69 -26.72 3.17
C VAL A 180 41.18 -27.99 3.85
N GLU A 181 40.24 -28.70 3.23
CA GLU A 181 39.80 -30.03 3.64
C GLU A 181 40.66 -31.12 2.98
N GLY A 182 41.24 -32.02 3.78
CA GLY A 182 42.07 -33.13 3.29
C GLY A 182 42.89 -33.80 4.41
N THR A 183 43.38 -35.01 4.13
CA THR A 183 44.29 -35.78 5.01
C THR A 183 45.56 -34.96 5.30
N GLN A 184 46.22 -35.18 6.44
CA GLN A 184 47.45 -34.43 6.84
C GLN A 184 48.47 -34.35 5.69
N GLN A 185 48.62 -35.43 4.90
CA GLN A 185 49.46 -35.47 3.69
C GLN A 185 49.05 -34.49 2.57
N GLN A 186 47.78 -34.18 2.37
CA GLN A 186 47.31 -33.18 1.39
C GLN A 186 47.49 -31.75 1.91
N LYS A 187 47.29 -31.53 3.22
CA LYS A 187 47.62 -30.26 3.87
C LYS A 187 49.11 -29.97 3.84
N ASP A 188 49.93 -31.01 4.04
CA ASP A 188 51.38 -30.92 3.95
C ASP A 188 51.82 -30.71 2.50
N LYS A 189 51.21 -31.38 1.50
CA LYS A 189 51.55 -31.17 0.08
C LYS A 189 51.19 -29.76 -0.40
N ALA A 190 50.03 -29.23 0.00
CA ALA A 190 49.62 -27.85 -0.29
C ALA A 190 50.48 -26.81 0.46
N LYS A 191 50.96 -27.10 1.68
CA LYS A 191 51.97 -26.29 2.38
C LYS A 191 53.35 -26.36 1.73
N THR A 192 53.75 -27.51 1.19
CA THR A 192 55.08 -27.70 0.58
C THR A 192 55.15 -27.11 -0.84
N SER A 193 54.09 -27.22 -1.66
CA SER A 193 54.00 -26.64 -3.01
C SER A 193 53.51 -25.18 -3.04
N SER A 194 53.07 -24.64 -1.90
CA SER A 194 52.86 -23.19 -1.74
C SER A 194 53.98 -22.53 -0.93
N SER A 195 55.03 -23.30 -0.61
CA SER A 195 56.09 -22.83 0.25
C SER A 195 56.74 -21.60 -0.36
N GLU A 196 56.90 -20.57 0.46
CA GLU A 196 57.78 -19.43 0.16
C GLU A 196 59.18 -19.91 -0.23
N GLU A 197 59.55 -21.12 0.17
CA GLU A 197 60.77 -21.84 -0.18
C GLU A 197 60.92 -22.13 -1.68
N GLU A 198 59.86 -22.47 -2.42
CA GLU A 198 59.93 -22.67 -3.88
C GLU A 198 60.06 -21.33 -4.61
N VAL A 199 59.31 -20.31 -4.20
CA VAL A 199 59.39 -18.96 -4.75
C VAL A 199 60.74 -18.30 -4.42
N ALA A 200 61.31 -18.57 -3.23
CA ALA A 200 62.64 -18.11 -2.82
C ALA A 200 63.77 -18.84 -3.57
N LYS A 201 63.63 -20.15 -3.84
CA LYS A 201 64.55 -20.89 -4.72
C LYS A 201 64.56 -20.31 -6.13
N VAL A 202 63.38 -19.91 -6.64
CA VAL A 202 63.32 -19.23 -7.93
C VAL A 202 63.95 -17.85 -7.87
N GLN A 203 63.79 -17.09 -6.78
CA GLN A 203 64.50 -15.82 -6.58
C GLN A 203 66.03 -15.97 -6.67
N GLU A 204 66.58 -17.05 -6.09
CA GLU A 204 68.01 -17.39 -6.16
C GLU A 204 68.43 -17.82 -7.58
N GLN A 205 67.58 -18.58 -8.28
CA GLN A 205 67.79 -18.93 -9.69
C GLN A 205 67.81 -17.69 -10.59
N ILE A 206 66.84 -16.79 -10.44
CA ILE A 206 66.77 -15.53 -11.21
C ILE A 206 68.00 -14.66 -10.92
N GLY A 207 68.46 -14.58 -9.66
CA GLY A 207 69.70 -13.85 -9.33
C GLY A 207 70.97 -14.45 -9.92
N THR A 208 70.99 -15.78 -10.08
CA THR A 208 72.12 -16.48 -10.73
C THR A 208 72.11 -16.26 -12.25
N ILE A 209 70.92 -16.17 -12.84
CA ILE A 209 70.71 -15.90 -14.28
C ILE A 209 71.07 -14.45 -14.59
N SER A 210 70.61 -13.49 -13.78
CA SER A 210 70.89 -12.05 -13.94
C SER A 210 72.39 -11.72 -13.93
N ASN A 211 73.18 -12.39 -13.08
CA ASN A 211 74.64 -12.21 -13.03
C ASN A 211 75.41 -12.85 -14.19
N LYS A 212 74.76 -13.64 -15.05
CA LYS A 212 75.37 -14.40 -16.17
C LYS A 212 74.86 -13.96 -17.55
N VAL A 213 74.10 -12.87 -17.64
CA VAL A 213 73.70 -12.32 -18.93
C VAL A 213 74.95 -11.80 -19.65
N VAL A 214 75.42 -12.55 -20.64
CA VAL A 214 76.63 -12.26 -21.43
C VAL A 214 76.28 -12.38 -22.91
N THR A 215 76.96 -11.58 -23.73
CA THR A 215 76.84 -11.53 -25.21
C THR A 215 77.38 -12.76 -25.95
N ASP A 216 77.66 -13.87 -25.26
CA ASP A 216 78.23 -15.09 -25.84
C ASP A 216 77.11 -16.12 -26.17
N GLU A 217 77.08 -16.57 -27.42
CA GLU A 217 75.99 -17.34 -28.05
C GLU A 217 75.74 -18.70 -27.34
N GLN A 218 76.76 -19.29 -26.70
CA GLN A 218 76.63 -20.53 -25.92
C GLN A 218 76.13 -20.31 -24.49
N GLU A 219 76.39 -19.16 -23.88
CA GLU A 219 75.86 -18.82 -22.55
C GLU A 219 74.40 -18.37 -22.65
N GLN A 220 74.04 -17.67 -23.73
CA GLN A 220 72.67 -17.20 -23.99
C GLN A 220 71.65 -18.36 -24.04
N LYS A 221 71.95 -19.46 -24.74
CA LYS A 221 71.10 -20.67 -24.76
C LYS A 221 70.93 -21.35 -23.40
N LYS A 222 71.95 -21.28 -22.53
CA LYS A 222 71.85 -21.79 -21.15
C LYS A 222 71.00 -20.87 -20.28
N THR A 223 71.09 -19.56 -20.51
CA THR A 223 70.28 -18.53 -19.85
C THR A 223 68.81 -18.69 -20.21
N GLU A 224 68.48 -18.89 -21.49
CA GLU A 224 67.11 -19.20 -21.96
C GLU A 224 66.53 -20.47 -21.32
N GLN A 225 67.30 -21.56 -21.27
CA GLN A 225 66.87 -22.80 -20.60
C GLN A 225 66.68 -22.62 -19.09
N GLY A 226 67.53 -21.82 -18.45
CA GLY A 226 67.40 -21.48 -17.03
C GLY A 226 66.15 -20.64 -16.75
N LEU A 227 65.83 -19.72 -17.65
CA LEU A 227 64.67 -18.84 -17.58
C LEU A 227 63.36 -19.61 -17.77
N GLU A 228 63.33 -20.56 -18.72
CA GLU A 228 62.17 -21.42 -18.95
C GLU A 228 61.89 -22.30 -17.73
N LYS A 229 62.94 -22.86 -17.13
CA LYS A 229 62.80 -23.66 -15.91
C LYS A 229 62.36 -22.82 -14.70
N ALA A 230 62.85 -21.58 -14.59
CA ALA A 230 62.42 -20.65 -13.55
C ALA A 230 60.94 -20.25 -13.73
N LYS A 231 60.51 -20.04 -14.98
CA LYS A 231 59.12 -19.78 -15.35
C LYS A 231 58.21 -20.95 -14.99
N GLU A 232 58.57 -22.17 -15.39
CA GLU A 232 57.79 -23.39 -15.09
C GLU A 232 57.58 -23.60 -13.58
N ASN A 233 58.63 -23.38 -12.77
CA ASN A 233 58.53 -23.47 -11.30
C ASN A 233 57.58 -22.39 -10.71
N ILE A 234 57.57 -21.17 -11.26
CA ILE A 234 56.66 -20.11 -10.80
C ILE A 234 55.24 -20.41 -11.25
N GLU A 235 55.03 -20.92 -12.46
CA GLU A 235 53.71 -21.33 -12.95
C GLU A 235 53.10 -22.44 -12.07
N GLU A 236 53.89 -23.45 -11.68
CA GLU A 236 53.45 -24.49 -10.73
C GLU A 236 53.04 -23.88 -9.37
N ALA A 237 53.82 -22.90 -8.87
CA ALA A 237 53.48 -22.17 -7.65
C ALA A 237 52.22 -21.29 -7.81
N VAL A 238 51.97 -20.72 -9.00
CA VAL A 238 50.73 -19.98 -9.32
C VAL A 238 49.53 -20.92 -9.29
N GLU A 239 49.63 -22.10 -9.90
CA GLU A 239 48.55 -23.11 -9.88
C GLU A 239 48.23 -23.58 -8.46
N ALA A 240 49.26 -23.90 -7.67
CA ALA A 240 49.09 -24.31 -6.27
C ALA A 240 48.38 -23.22 -5.43
N LYS A 241 48.81 -21.96 -5.57
CA LYS A 241 48.18 -20.82 -4.88
C LYS A 241 46.75 -20.57 -5.37
N ALA A 242 46.46 -20.78 -6.65
CA ALA A 242 45.13 -20.64 -7.23
C ALA A 242 44.15 -21.70 -6.69
N GLU A 243 44.59 -22.95 -6.51
CA GLU A 243 43.75 -24.00 -5.92
C GLU A 243 43.44 -23.73 -4.44
N VAL A 244 44.40 -23.23 -3.66
CA VAL A 244 44.14 -22.79 -2.27
C VAL A 244 43.11 -21.65 -2.25
N LYS A 245 43.27 -20.63 -3.11
CA LYS A 245 42.29 -19.53 -3.25
C LYS A 245 40.89 -20.07 -3.55
N LYS A 246 40.77 -21.04 -4.46
CA LYS A 246 39.51 -21.69 -4.83
C LYS A 246 38.87 -22.43 -3.65
N GLN A 247 39.64 -23.18 -2.86
CA GLN A 247 39.13 -23.85 -1.65
C GLN A 247 38.60 -22.85 -0.62
N VAL A 248 39.31 -21.74 -0.41
CA VAL A 248 38.83 -20.66 0.47
C VAL A 248 37.53 -20.05 -0.05
N LEU A 249 37.40 -19.83 -1.36
CA LEU A 249 36.16 -19.33 -1.99
C LEU A 249 34.97 -20.30 -1.80
N VAL A 250 35.20 -21.61 -1.90
CA VAL A 250 34.17 -22.63 -1.65
C VAL A 250 33.74 -22.63 -0.18
N ASN A 251 34.70 -22.64 0.76
CA ASN A 251 34.40 -22.59 2.19
C ASN A 251 33.67 -21.29 2.57
N MET A 252 34.05 -20.17 1.96
CA MET A 252 33.38 -18.87 2.12
C MET A 252 31.92 -18.91 1.68
N THR A 253 31.59 -19.70 0.65
CA THR A 253 30.19 -19.92 0.24
C THR A 253 29.40 -20.65 1.32
N ARG A 254 29.97 -21.71 1.92
CA ARG A 254 29.35 -22.41 3.07
C ARG A 254 29.16 -21.48 4.28
N LEU A 255 30.16 -20.66 4.60
CA LEU A 255 30.05 -19.67 5.69
C LEU A 255 28.95 -18.63 5.43
N ARG A 256 28.72 -18.25 4.16
CA ARG A 256 27.62 -17.37 3.77
C ARG A 256 26.27 -18.03 4.02
N ASP A 257 26.12 -19.31 3.67
CA ASP A 257 24.89 -20.07 3.91
C ASP A 257 24.59 -20.15 5.41
N GLU A 258 25.58 -20.48 6.23
CA GLU A 258 25.44 -20.55 7.69
C GLU A 258 25.07 -19.19 8.28
N ARG A 259 25.70 -18.10 7.82
CA ARG A 259 25.36 -16.73 8.24
C ARG A 259 23.93 -16.37 7.86
N THR A 260 23.49 -16.67 6.64
CA THR A 260 22.12 -16.39 6.17
C THR A 260 21.11 -17.15 7.02
N ALA A 261 21.33 -18.45 7.22
CA ALA A 261 20.43 -19.29 8.00
C ALA A 261 20.37 -18.87 9.48
N LEU A 262 21.49 -18.41 10.07
CA LEU A 262 21.51 -17.81 11.41
C LEU A 262 20.75 -16.48 11.45
N SER A 263 20.90 -15.66 10.41
CA SER A 263 20.19 -14.38 10.29
C SER A 263 18.69 -14.57 10.23
N ASP A 264 18.19 -15.52 9.44
CA ASP A 264 16.76 -15.82 9.35
C ASP A 264 16.19 -16.26 10.71
N ARG A 265 16.86 -17.16 11.42
CA ARG A 265 16.47 -17.58 12.78
C ARG A 265 16.52 -16.43 13.78
N PHE A 266 17.52 -15.57 13.66
CA PHE A 266 17.61 -14.39 14.50
C PHE A 266 16.47 -13.41 14.23
N GLU A 267 16.06 -13.21 12.97
CA GLU A 267 14.89 -12.40 12.62
C GLU A 267 13.61 -12.92 13.27
N VAL A 268 13.42 -14.24 13.35
CA VAL A 268 12.28 -14.87 14.05
C VAL A 268 12.26 -14.50 15.53
N VAL A 269 13.42 -14.56 16.21
CA VAL A 269 13.56 -14.14 17.61
C VAL A 269 13.21 -12.66 17.77
N LEU A 270 13.69 -11.81 16.87
CA LEU A 270 13.39 -10.38 16.87
C LEU A 270 11.91 -10.10 16.61
N GLN A 271 11.26 -10.87 15.74
CA GLN A 271 9.84 -10.70 15.44
C GLN A 271 8.98 -10.99 16.67
N GLU A 272 9.25 -12.08 17.40
CA GLU A 272 8.53 -12.40 18.63
C GLU A 272 8.83 -11.37 19.74
N LEU A 273 10.07 -10.90 19.84
CA LEU A 273 10.45 -9.83 20.78
C LEU A 273 9.71 -8.51 20.47
N GLU A 274 9.59 -8.13 19.20
CA GLU A 274 8.86 -6.93 18.76
C GLU A 274 7.36 -7.05 19.06
N LEU A 275 6.76 -8.23 18.84
CA LEU A 275 5.36 -8.51 19.20
C LEU A 275 5.10 -8.33 20.71
N LYS A 276 6.09 -8.62 21.56
CA LYS A 276 6.02 -8.42 23.01
C LYS A 276 6.53 -7.05 23.47
N GLY A 277 6.77 -6.12 22.54
CA GLY A 277 7.14 -4.74 22.83
C GLY A 277 8.61 -4.52 23.21
N GLY A 278 9.51 -5.40 22.76
CA GLY A 278 10.96 -5.20 22.85
C GLY A 278 11.52 -4.26 21.76
N ASP A 279 12.71 -3.70 22.00
CA ASP A 279 13.39 -2.83 21.02
C ASP A 279 14.34 -3.64 20.14
N VAL A 280 14.00 -3.74 18.85
CA VAL A 280 14.73 -4.55 17.88
C VAL A 280 15.51 -3.72 16.86
N LYS A 281 15.43 -2.38 16.92
CA LYS A 281 15.96 -1.51 15.85
C LYS A 281 17.46 -1.68 15.63
N SER A 282 18.22 -1.79 16.72
CA SER A 282 19.67 -1.96 16.66
C SER A 282 20.07 -3.29 16.04
N TYR A 283 19.33 -4.35 16.35
CA TYR A 283 19.57 -5.67 15.78
C TYR A 283 19.24 -5.72 14.29
N LYS A 284 18.07 -5.21 13.88
CA LYS A 284 17.66 -5.14 12.47
C LYS A 284 18.68 -4.37 11.62
N LYS A 285 19.15 -3.21 12.10
CA LYS A 285 20.21 -2.44 11.41
C LYS A 285 21.52 -3.20 11.24
N TYR A 286 21.88 -4.05 12.21
CA TYR A 286 23.08 -4.88 12.07
C TYR A 286 22.89 -5.98 11.03
N ILE A 287 21.75 -6.68 11.06
CA ILE A 287 21.38 -7.68 10.05
C ILE A 287 21.40 -7.05 8.65
N ASP A 288 20.79 -5.89 8.47
CA ASP A 288 20.79 -5.15 7.20
C ASP A 288 22.21 -4.76 6.73
N ALA A 289 23.13 -4.47 7.65
CA ALA A 289 24.50 -4.09 7.30
C ALA A 289 25.37 -5.28 6.85
N ILE A 290 25.00 -6.49 7.27
CA ILE A 290 25.72 -7.73 6.92
C ILE A 290 25.01 -8.52 5.81
N SER A 291 23.76 -8.20 5.52
CA SER A 291 22.99 -8.78 4.42
C SER A 291 23.45 -8.19 3.09
N GLY A 292 23.61 -9.06 2.08
CA GLY A 292 24.11 -8.68 0.76
C GLY A 292 25.38 -9.40 0.34
N ILE A 293 25.61 -9.36 -0.97
CA ILE A 293 26.75 -10.00 -1.64
C ILE A 293 27.68 -8.87 -2.11
N LYS A 294 28.84 -8.73 -1.46
CA LYS A 294 29.91 -7.87 -1.99
C LYS A 294 30.65 -8.65 -3.07
N VAL A 295 30.55 -8.17 -4.31
CA VAL A 295 31.27 -8.72 -5.47
C VAL A 295 32.47 -7.82 -5.76
N ASP A 296 33.67 -8.40 -5.77
CA ASP A 296 34.91 -7.68 -6.07
C ASP A 296 35.18 -7.75 -7.57
N VAL A 297 35.05 -6.62 -8.27
CA VAL A 297 35.07 -6.58 -9.75
C VAL A 297 36.47 -6.79 -10.34
N SER A 298 37.52 -6.79 -9.51
CA SER A 298 38.92 -6.94 -9.93
C SER A 298 39.34 -8.38 -10.25
N ASP A 299 38.54 -9.39 -9.89
CA ASP A 299 38.86 -10.82 -10.06
C ASP A 299 37.71 -11.57 -10.75
N THR A 300 37.83 -11.75 -12.07
CA THR A 300 36.79 -12.34 -12.91
C THR A 300 36.57 -13.83 -12.61
N GLU A 301 37.63 -14.59 -12.32
CA GLU A 301 37.53 -16.02 -11.99
C GLU A 301 36.90 -16.25 -10.62
N GLY A 302 37.36 -15.52 -9.60
CA GLY A 302 36.79 -15.61 -8.25
C GLY A 302 35.34 -15.12 -8.15
N THR A 303 35.00 -14.10 -8.94
CA THR A 303 33.63 -13.59 -9.06
C THR A 303 32.70 -14.65 -9.65
N TRP A 304 33.13 -15.36 -10.68
CA TRP A 304 32.31 -16.41 -11.29
C TRP A 304 32.05 -17.57 -10.32
N ILE A 305 33.09 -18.04 -9.61
CA ILE A 305 32.95 -19.09 -8.58
C ILE A 305 31.99 -18.65 -7.48
N THR A 306 32.06 -17.39 -7.06
CA THR A 306 31.17 -16.82 -6.05
C THR A 306 29.71 -16.79 -6.52
N ILE A 307 29.46 -16.37 -7.77
CA ILE A 307 28.11 -16.30 -8.35
C ILE A 307 27.54 -17.70 -8.53
N VAL A 308 28.30 -18.65 -9.08
CA VAL A 308 27.85 -20.03 -9.27
C VAL A 308 27.62 -20.73 -7.93
N GLY A 309 28.51 -20.52 -6.96
CA GLY A 309 28.36 -21.03 -5.60
C GLY A 309 27.09 -20.49 -4.93
N TRP A 310 26.84 -19.18 -5.03
CA TRP A 310 25.59 -18.60 -4.57
C TRP A 310 24.38 -19.16 -5.32
N LEU A 311 24.45 -19.35 -6.64
CA LEU A 311 23.35 -19.87 -7.45
C LEU A 311 22.94 -21.30 -7.02
N GLN A 312 23.93 -22.14 -6.69
CA GLN A 312 23.74 -23.52 -6.26
C GLN A 312 23.47 -23.67 -4.75
N SER A 313 23.73 -22.63 -3.96
CA SER A 313 23.50 -22.65 -2.52
C SER A 313 22.01 -22.81 -2.19
N LYS A 314 21.73 -23.56 -1.11
CA LYS A 314 20.36 -23.80 -0.63
C LYS A 314 19.70 -22.51 -0.16
N GLU A 315 20.46 -21.64 0.51
CA GLU A 315 19.98 -20.37 1.09
C GLU A 315 20.11 -19.17 0.14
N GLY A 316 20.75 -19.34 -1.02
CA GLY A 316 20.87 -18.30 -2.05
C GLY A 316 19.98 -18.58 -3.26
N GLY A 317 20.60 -18.94 -4.38
CA GLY A 317 19.93 -19.06 -5.67
C GLY A 317 18.82 -20.10 -5.72
N VAL A 318 18.98 -21.23 -5.02
CA VAL A 318 17.94 -22.29 -5.00
C VAL A 318 16.69 -21.83 -4.25
N ARG A 319 16.85 -21.19 -3.07
CA ARG A 319 15.73 -20.58 -2.32
C ARG A 319 15.03 -19.52 -3.16
N TRP A 320 15.80 -18.63 -3.79
CA TRP A 320 15.24 -17.57 -4.64
C TRP A 320 14.49 -18.14 -5.85
N ALA A 321 15.04 -19.15 -6.53
CA ALA A 321 14.36 -19.83 -7.64
C ALA A 321 13.06 -20.52 -7.21
N ASN A 322 13.05 -21.18 -6.04
CA ASN A 322 11.84 -21.79 -5.48
C ASN A 322 10.77 -20.73 -5.15
N ASN A 323 11.18 -19.64 -4.50
CA ASN A 323 10.31 -18.54 -4.12
C ASN A 323 9.71 -17.82 -5.34
N ILE A 324 10.50 -17.65 -6.42
CA ILE A 324 10.00 -17.17 -7.70
C ILE A 324 9.03 -18.16 -8.33
N GLY A 325 9.34 -19.45 -8.30
CA GLY A 325 8.43 -20.50 -8.78
C GLY A 325 7.08 -20.45 -8.07
N LYS A 326 7.07 -20.33 -6.74
CA LYS A 326 5.86 -20.14 -5.93
C LYS A 326 5.13 -18.84 -6.30
N CYS A 327 5.83 -17.72 -6.41
CA CYS A 327 5.26 -16.44 -6.83
C CYS A 327 4.57 -16.55 -8.19
N ILE A 328 5.26 -17.09 -9.20
CA ILE A 328 4.70 -17.30 -10.54
C ILE A 328 3.50 -18.25 -10.48
N GLY A 329 3.60 -19.35 -9.72
CA GLY A 329 2.50 -20.30 -9.53
C GLY A 329 1.25 -19.66 -8.90
N ILE A 330 1.43 -18.82 -7.89
CA ILE A 330 0.35 -18.04 -7.25
C ILE A 330 -0.27 -17.09 -8.26
N VAL A 331 0.54 -16.28 -8.95
CA VAL A 331 0.05 -15.31 -9.94
C VAL A 331 -0.67 -16.01 -11.09
N ALA A 332 -0.16 -17.14 -11.57
CA ALA A 332 -0.80 -17.95 -12.60
C ALA A 332 -2.13 -18.54 -12.09
N GLY A 333 -2.16 -19.07 -10.86
CA GLY A 333 -3.36 -19.58 -10.22
C GLY A 333 -4.45 -18.50 -10.11
N PHE A 334 -4.10 -17.30 -9.64
CA PHE A 334 -5.03 -16.16 -9.60
C PHE A 334 -5.42 -15.66 -11.00
N SER A 335 -4.52 -15.73 -11.98
CA SER A 335 -4.83 -15.36 -13.36
C SER A 335 -5.87 -16.32 -13.97
N ILE A 336 -5.70 -17.63 -13.76
CA ILE A 336 -6.67 -18.64 -14.19
C ILE A 336 -8.00 -18.46 -13.44
N LEU A 337 -7.94 -18.27 -12.12
CA LEU A 337 -9.11 -18.01 -11.28
C LEU A 337 -9.87 -16.76 -11.77
N SER A 338 -9.16 -15.70 -12.14
CA SER A 338 -9.74 -14.46 -12.66
C SER A 338 -10.53 -14.69 -13.94
N VAL A 339 -10.03 -15.54 -14.85
CA VAL A 339 -10.71 -15.91 -16.10
C VAL A 339 -11.94 -16.77 -15.82
N ILE A 340 -11.83 -17.74 -14.91
CA ILE A 340 -12.96 -18.58 -14.52
C ILE A 340 -14.07 -17.72 -13.90
N LEU A 341 -13.76 -16.89 -12.90
CA LEU A 341 -14.73 -16.02 -12.25
C LEU A 341 -15.31 -14.98 -13.21
N SER A 342 -14.51 -14.39 -14.09
CA SER A 342 -15.01 -13.40 -15.05
C SER A 342 -15.97 -14.04 -16.06
N THR A 343 -15.70 -15.27 -16.49
CA THR A 343 -16.58 -16.03 -17.40
C THR A 343 -17.88 -16.46 -16.70
N LEU A 344 -17.80 -16.86 -15.43
CA LEU A 344 -18.98 -17.17 -14.61
C LEU A 344 -19.83 -15.92 -14.38
N LEU A 345 -19.18 -14.78 -14.11
CA LEU A 345 -19.85 -13.49 -13.96
C LEU A 345 -20.55 -13.08 -15.25
N GLU A 346 -19.86 -13.18 -16.39
CA GLU A 346 -20.47 -12.91 -17.70
C GLU A 346 -21.71 -13.79 -17.92
N LYS A 347 -21.60 -15.11 -17.73
CA LYS A 347 -22.73 -16.03 -17.86
C LYS A 347 -23.88 -15.71 -16.89
N SER A 348 -23.55 -15.28 -15.67
CA SER A 348 -24.55 -14.89 -14.66
C SER A 348 -25.24 -13.57 -15.03
N LEU A 349 -24.53 -12.62 -15.61
CA LEU A 349 -25.10 -11.33 -16.05
C LEU A 349 -26.06 -11.52 -17.22
N TRP A 350 -25.81 -12.50 -18.10
CA TRP A 350 -26.74 -12.85 -19.19
C TRP A 350 -28.08 -13.42 -18.70
N MET A 351 -28.16 -13.94 -17.47
CA MET A 351 -29.45 -14.33 -16.87
C MET A 351 -30.32 -13.11 -16.47
N PHE A 352 -29.75 -11.91 -16.41
CA PHE A 352 -30.48 -10.69 -16.08
C PHE A 352 -30.64 -9.81 -17.34
N PRO A 353 -31.78 -9.91 -18.06
CA PRO A 353 -31.95 -9.27 -19.37
C PRO A 353 -31.94 -7.73 -19.36
N ASN A 354 -32.02 -7.11 -18.18
CA ASN A 354 -32.08 -5.65 -18.02
C ASN A 354 -30.70 -5.01 -17.76
N ILE A 355 -29.61 -5.78 -17.75
CA ILE A 355 -28.27 -5.25 -17.54
C ILE A 355 -27.71 -4.69 -18.84
N SER A 356 -27.19 -3.46 -18.80
CA SER A 356 -26.52 -2.88 -19.97
C SER A 356 -25.24 -3.63 -20.32
N VAL A 357 -24.97 -3.81 -21.62
CA VAL A 357 -23.76 -4.47 -22.11
C VAL A 357 -22.49 -3.79 -21.57
N MET A 358 -22.49 -2.45 -21.50
CA MET A 358 -21.37 -1.68 -20.95
C MET A 358 -21.11 -1.97 -19.48
N LEU A 359 -22.16 -2.03 -18.64
CA LEU A 359 -22.02 -2.37 -17.23
C LEU A 359 -21.49 -3.80 -17.06
N GLY A 360 -22.00 -4.73 -17.86
CA GLY A 360 -21.52 -6.11 -17.84
C GLY A 360 -20.03 -6.22 -18.16
N GLN A 361 -19.58 -5.59 -19.25
CA GLN A 361 -18.17 -5.56 -19.64
C GLN A 361 -17.29 -4.89 -18.57
N PHE A 362 -17.76 -3.80 -17.99
CA PHE A 362 -17.06 -3.11 -16.90
C PHE A 362 -16.86 -4.03 -15.69
N LEU A 363 -17.91 -4.71 -15.22
CA LEU A 363 -17.83 -5.61 -14.07
C LEU A 363 -16.92 -6.82 -14.31
N VAL A 364 -16.99 -7.42 -15.51
CA VAL A 364 -16.09 -8.50 -15.94
C VAL A 364 -14.64 -8.05 -15.95
N SER A 365 -14.36 -6.88 -16.54
CA SER A 365 -13.01 -6.31 -16.58
C SER A 365 -12.49 -5.96 -15.19
N LEU A 366 -13.32 -5.36 -14.34
CA LEU A 366 -12.96 -4.99 -12.97
C LEU A 366 -12.64 -6.22 -12.13
N THR A 367 -13.44 -7.28 -12.26
CA THR A 367 -13.22 -8.56 -11.55
C THR A 367 -11.91 -9.20 -12.02
N ARG A 368 -11.69 -9.27 -13.34
CA ARG A 368 -10.49 -9.88 -13.91
C ARG A 368 -9.23 -9.14 -13.47
N GLN A 369 -9.22 -7.82 -13.61
CA GLN A 369 -8.06 -7.00 -13.24
C GLN A 369 -7.85 -6.97 -11.72
N GLY A 370 -8.93 -6.90 -10.93
CA GLY A 370 -8.88 -6.92 -9.48
C GLY A 370 -8.26 -8.21 -8.95
N LEU A 371 -8.72 -9.38 -9.41
CA LEU A 371 -8.14 -10.67 -9.01
C LEU A 371 -6.68 -10.81 -9.45
N PHE A 372 -6.32 -10.29 -10.63
CA PHE A 372 -4.93 -10.33 -11.09
C PHE A 372 -4.01 -9.49 -10.18
N VAL A 373 -4.42 -8.28 -9.80
CA VAL A 373 -3.67 -7.42 -8.87
C VAL A 373 -3.54 -8.08 -7.50
N VAL A 374 -4.60 -8.69 -6.97
CA VAL A 374 -4.54 -9.48 -5.72
C VAL A 374 -3.54 -10.63 -5.86
N GLY A 375 -3.56 -11.33 -6.98
CA GLY A 375 -2.60 -12.40 -7.28
C GLY A 375 -1.16 -11.93 -7.27
N ILE A 376 -0.86 -10.74 -7.82
CA ILE A 376 0.48 -10.14 -7.75
C ILE A 376 0.88 -9.86 -6.29
N ILE A 377 0.00 -9.24 -5.50
CA ILE A 377 0.30 -8.88 -4.11
C ILE A 377 0.59 -10.14 -3.28
N VAL A 378 -0.25 -11.17 -3.42
CA VAL A 378 -0.04 -12.46 -2.75
C VAL A 378 1.16 -13.20 -3.32
N GLY A 379 1.48 -13.04 -4.60
CA GLY A 379 2.69 -13.59 -5.21
C GLY A 379 3.97 -13.01 -4.60
N ILE A 380 4.00 -11.69 -4.36
CA ILE A 380 5.16 -10.99 -3.80
C ILE A 380 5.48 -11.49 -2.38
N THR A 381 4.50 -11.91 -1.58
CA THR A 381 4.79 -12.48 -0.25
C THR A 381 5.61 -13.75 -0.32
N ALA A 382 5.49 -14.53 -1.40
CA ALA A 382 6.33 -15.71 -1.62
C ALA A 382 7.80 -15.36 -1.89
N LEU A 383 8.11 -14.11 -2.23
CA LEU A 383 9.48 -13.60 -2.38
C LEU A 383 10.09 -13.13 -1.05
N GLU A 384 9.39 -13.30 0.07
CA GLU A 384 9.83 -12.87 1.41
C GLU A 384 10.09 -11.34 1.51
N VAL A 385 9.50 -10.57 0.59
CA VAL A 385 9.57 -9.10 0.59
C VAL A 385 8.46 -8.54 1.47
N SER A 386 8.78 -7.53 2.29
CA SER A 386 7.78 -6.80 3.07
C SER A 386 6.78 -6.08 2.16
N ILE A 387 5.53 -6.54 2.16
CA ILE A 387 4.43 -5.92 1.41
C ILE A 387 3.72 -4.80 2.18
N GLY A 388 4.16 -4.47 3.40
CA GLY A 388 3.55 -3.42 4.24
C GLY A 388 3.39 -2.08 3.52
N PRO A 389 4.44 -1.53 2.87
CA PRO A 389 4.34 -0.30 2.10
C PRO A 389 3.33 -0.39 0.93
N LEU A 390 3.23 -1.55 0.27
CA LEU A 390 2.30 -1.78 -0.83
C LEU A 390 0.84 -1.81 -0.33
N ILE A 391 0.59 -2.49 0.79
CA ILE A 391 -0.74 -2.49 1.45
C ILE A 391 -1.11 -1.08 1.87
N ALA A 392 -0.18 -0.31 2.46
CA ALA A 392 -0.43 1.07 2.86
C ALA A 392 -0.81 1.95 1.66
N MET A 393 -0.11 1.81 0.53
CA MET A 393 -0.42 2.52 -0.72
C MET A 393 -1.80 2.16 -1.26
N ILE A 394 -2.16 0.88 -1.28
CA ILE A 394 -3.48 0.42 -1.73
C ILE A 394 -4.57 0.90 -0.78
N GLY A 395 -4.32 0.87 0.53
CA GLY A 395 -5.23 1.43 1.53
C GLY A 395 -5.49 2.92 1.29
N ALA A 396 -4.44 3.70 1.01
CA ALA A 396 -4.56 5.11 0.68
C ALA A 396 -5.33 5.34 -0.64
N ALA A 397 -5.03 4.57 -1.70
CA ALA A 397 -5.76 4.65 -2.95
C ALA A 397 -7.24 4.25 -2.80
N GLY A 398 -7.52 3.20 -2.03
CA GLY A 398 -8.86 2.73 -1.70
C GLY A 398 -9.65 3.77 -0.91
N PHE A 399 -9.01 4.49 0.01
CA PHE A 399 -9.61 5.63 0.71
C PHE A 399 -10.02 6.72 -0.29
N VAL A 400 -9.14 7.15 -1.20
CA VAL A 400 -9.47 8.16 -2.22
C VAL A 400 -10.67 7.72 -3.08
N VAL A 401 -10.70 6.45 -3.51
CA VAL A 401 -11.84 5.89 -4.26
C VAL A 401 -13.12 5.89 -3.42
N ALA A 402 -13.05 5.53 -2.13
CA ALA A 402 -14.20 5.56 -1.23
C ALA A 402 -14.77 6.98 -1.05
N PHE A 403 -13.90 8.00 -0.92
CA PHE A 403 -14.32 9.41 -0.90
C PHE A 403 -14.99 9.83 -2.21
N ALA A 404 -14.44 9.43 -3.35
CA ALA A 404 -15.04 9.72 -4.65
C ALA A 404 -16.44 9.08 -4.80
N LEU A 405 -16.65 7.90 -4.22
CA LEU A 405 -17.91 7.16 -4.28
C LEU A 405 -18.89 7.49 -3.13
N GLN A 406 -18.51 8.34 -2.18
CA GLN A 406 -19.29 8.62 -0.97
C GLN A 406 -20.72 9.06 -1.28
N SER A 407 -20.90 9.99 -2.24
CA SER A 407 -22.24 10.48 -2.61
C SER A 407 -23.09 9.39 -3.27
N THR A 408 -22.51 8.58 -4.15
CA THR A 408 -23.20 7.47 -4.83
C THR A 408 -23.67 6.42 -3.82
N LEU A 409 -22.81 6.05 -2.87
CA LEU A 409 -23.16 5.10 -1.81
C LEU A 409 -24.22 5.68 -0.86
N GLY A 410 -24.15 6.98 -0.57
CA GLY A 410 -25.20 7.70 0.15
C GLY A 410 -26.55 7.60 -0.57
N ASN A 411 -26.59 7.82 -1.89
CA ASN A 411 -27.83 7.73 -2.65
C ASN A 411 -28.44 6.33 -2.57
N PHE A 412 -27.60 5.29 -2.72
CA PHE A 412 -28.01 3.90 -2.55
C PHE A 412 -28.62 3.63 -1.18
N ALA A 413 -27.95 4.06 -0.10
CA ALA A 413 -28.43 3.86 1.27
C ALA A 413 -29.75 4.60 1.51
N ASN A 414 -29.85 5.86 1.07
CA ASN A 414 -31.07 6.66 1.20
C ASN A 414 -32.22 6.10 0.37
N GLY A 415 -31.95 5.57 -0.83
CA GLY A 415 -32.94 4.84 -1.62
C GLY A 415 -33.47 3.61 -0.89
N LEU A 416 -32.59 2.82 -0.27
CA LEU A 416 -33.00 1.69 0.54
C LEU A 416 -33.84 2.13 1.76
N MET A 417 -33.49 3.24 2.42
CA MET A 417 -34.27 3.78 3.52
C MET A 417 -35.67 4.23 3.10
N ILE A 418 -35.81 4.87 1.93
CA ILE A 418 -37.12 5.22 1.36
C ILE A 418 -37.95 3.96 1.13
N LEU A 419 -37.37 2.91 0.54
CA LEU A 419 -38.07 1.65 0.27
C LEU A 419 -38.47 0.90 1.57
N LEU A 420 -37.65 0.98 2.62
CA LEU A 420 -37.89 0.32 3.90
C LEU A 420 -38.94 1.05 4.75
N TYR A 421 -38.80 2.36 4.92
CA TYR A 421 -39.68 3.16 5.78
C TYR A 421 -40.92 3.69 5.07
N LYS A 422 -40.89 3.73 3.73
CA LYS A 422 -41.99 4.20 2.87
C LYS A 422 -42.63 5.50 3.36
N PRO A 423 -41.87 6.62 3.47
CA PRO A 423 -42.45 7.93 3.78
C PRO A 423 -43.43 8.42 2.69
N PHE A 424 -43.36 7.83 1.50
CA PHE A 424 -44.28 7.97 0.38
C PHE A 424 -44.18 6.71 -0.50
N ASP A 425 -45.17 6.49 -1.38
CA ASP A 425 -45.15 5.43 -2.40
C ASP A 425 -45.40 6.00 -3.81
N VAL A 426 -45.26 5.18 -4.84
CA VAL A 426 -45.55 5.56 -6.24
C VAL A 426 -47.02 5.97 -6.36
N GLY A 427 -47.26 7.12 -6.98
CA GLY A 427 -48.58 7.77 -7.09
C GLY A 427 -48.85 8.83 -6.02
N ASP A 428 -48.00 8.96 -5.00
CA ASP A 428 -48.15 10.01 -4.00
C ASP A 428 -47.79 11.40 -4.53
N MET A 429 -48.56 12.41 -4.12
CA MET A 429 -48.30 13.81 -4.39
C MET A 429 -47.41 14.37 -3.29
N ILE A 430 -46.15 14.65 -3.61
CA ILE A 430 -45.15 15.11 -2.63
C ILE A 430 -44.54 16.46 -2.99
N GLU A 431 -44.03 17.14 -1.98
CA GLU A 431 -43.16 18.31 -2.11
C GLU A 431 -41.86 18.05 -1.32
N VAL A 432 -40.74 17.98 -2.05
CA VAL A 432 -39.42 17.69 -1.47
C VAL A 432 -38.33 18.43 -2.24
N ALA A 433 -37.35 18.97 -1.53
CA ALA A 433 -36.22 19.72 -2.12
C ALA A 433 -36.67 20.84 -3.10
N GLY A 434 -37.81 21.47 -2.82
CA GLY A 434 -38.41 22.53 -3.66
C GLY A 434 -39.09 22.02 -4.94
N VAL A 435 -39.25 20.71 -5.10
CA VAL A 435 -39.95 20.08 -6.22
C VAL A 435 -41.28 19.51 -5.73
N LYS A 436 -42.38 19.93 -6.37
CA LYS A 436 -43.74 19.44 -6.13
C LYS A 436 -44.23 18.62 -7.32
N GLY A 437 -44.56 17.35 -7.11
CA GLY A 437 -45.10 16.47 -8.15
C GLY A 437 -45.54 15.09 -7.62
N GLU A 438 -46.17 14.34 -8.50
CA GLU A 438 -46.55 12.95 -8.27
C GLU A 438 -45.32 12.04 -8.41
N VAL A 439 -45.11 11.10 -7.50
CA VAL A 439 -44.01 10.14 -7.58
C VAL A 439 -44.30 9.10 -8.64
N GLU A 440 -43.53 9.10 -9.73
CA GLU A 440 -43.70 8.15 -10.84
C GLU A 440 -42.90 6.86 -10.60
N ASN A 441 -41.69 6.97 -10.06
CA ASN A 441 -40.82 5.82 -9.79
C ASN A 441 -39.81 6.14 -8.69
N VAL A 442 -39.48 5.14 -7.87
CA VAL A 442 -38.36 5.19 -6.93
C VAL A 442 -37.40 4.05 -7.24
N ASN A 443 -36.13 4.37 -7.48
CA ASN A 443 -35.07 3.37 -7.58
C ASN A 443 -34.02 3.61 -6.47
N LEU A 444 -32.98 2.78 -6.43
CA LEU A 444 -31.98 2.86 -5.35
C LEU A 444 -31.16 4.16 -5.37
N ILE A 445 -31.08 4.87 -6.50
CA ILE A 445 -30.21 6.05 -6.65
C ILE A 445 -31.01 7.36 -6.69
N CYS A 446 -32.18 7.35 -7.32
CA CYS A 446 -33.01 8.53 -7.51
C CYS A 446 -34.52 8.22 -7.43
N THR A 447 -35.27 9.30 -7.21
CA THR A 447 -36.73 9.34 -7.24
C THR A 447 -37.16 10.20 -8.43
N THR A 448 -38.06 9.67 -9.26
CA THR A 448 -38.63 10.35 -10.42
C THR A 448 -39.98 10.96 -10.04
N ILE A 449 -40.09 12.27 -10.21
CA ILE A 449 -41.25 13.07 -9.84
C ILE A 449 -41.84 13.72 -11.11
N LYS A 450 -43.13 13.50 -11.35
CA LYS A 450 -43.88 14.13 -12.44
C LYS A 450 -44.63 15.34 -11.91
N THR A 451 -44.25 16.52 -12.38
CA THR A 451 -44.90 17.77 -11.98
C THR A 451 -46.30 17.91 -12.58
N PRO A 452 -47.21 18.71 -11.98
CA PRO A 452 -48.53 19.01 -12.56
C PRO A 452 -48.46 19.63 -13.97
N GLY A 453 -47.34 20.29 -14.31
CA GLY A 453 -47.05 20.81 -15.63
C GLY A 453 -46.53 19.78 -16.64
N ASN A 454 -46.64 18.48 -16.35
CA ASN A 454 -46.20 17.36 -17.19
C ASN A 454 -44.68 17.32 -17.49
N LYS A 455 -43.85 17.77 -16.55
CA LYS A 455 -42.39 17.62 -16.62
C LYS A 455 -41.91 16.50 -15.69
N ILE A 456 -40.97 15.69 -16.16
CA ILE A 456 -40.28 14.67 -15.37
C ILE A 456 -39.03 15.29 -14.72
N ILE A 457 -38.93 15.17 -13.40
CA ILE A 457 -37.80 15.64 -12.59
C ILE A 457 -37.20 14.45 -11.86
N ILE A 458 -35.89 14.24 -12.04
CA ILE A 458 -35.16 13.15 -11.40
C ILE A 458 -34.36 13.73 -10.23
N VAL A 459 -34.71 13.34 -9.00
CA VAL A 459 -34.11 13.86 -7.78
C VAL A 459 -33.23 12.78 -7.15
N PRO A 460 -31.94 13.02 -6.87
CA PRO A 460 -31.09 12.08 -6.16
C PRO A 460 -31.67 11.75 -4.77
N ASN A 461 -31.58 10.48 -4.35
CA ASN A 461 -32.18 10.06 -3.07
C ASN A 461 -31.54 10.74 -1.86
N ASN A 462 -30.28 11.16 -1.94
CA ASN A 462 -29.64 12.03 -0.93
C ASN A 462 -30.42 13.32 -0.72
N SER A 463 -30.88 13.95 -1.80
CA SER A 463 -31.65 15.18 -1.73
C SER A 463 -33.07 14.94 -1.24
N VAL A 464 -33.66 13.78 -1.52
CA VAL A 464 -35.00 13.44 -1.01
C VAL A 464 -34.95 13.19 0.50
N TRP A 465 -34.10 12.26 0.93
CA TRP A 465 -34.01 11.85 2.34
C TRP A 465 -33.37 12.91 3.24
N GLY A 466 -32.48 13.74 2.69
CA GLY A 466 -31.82 14.82 3.43
C GLY A 466 -32.67 16.09 3.61
N ASN A 467 -33.87 16.16 3.02
CA ASN A 467 -34.77 17.31 3.14
C ASN A 467 -36.10 16.93 3.82
N VAL A 468 -36.89 17.94 4.18
CA VAL A 468 -38.26 17.73 4.63
C VAL A 468 -39.10 17.20 3.47
N ILE A 469 -39.83 16.11 3.72
CA ILE A 469 -40.74 15.47 2.78
C ILE A 469 -42.17 15.84 3.22
N GLU A 470 -42.86 16.65 2.42
CA GLU A 470 -44.28 16.93 2.61
C GLU A 470 -45.09 16.00 1.69
N ASN A 471 -45.86 15.10 2.28
CA ASN A 471 -46.73 14.18 1.54
C ASN A 471 -48.18 14.64 1.66
N GLU A 472 -48.80 15.02 0.54
CA GLU A 472 -50.18 15.52 0.51
C GLU A 472 -51.22 14.40 0.41
N THR A 473 -50.83 13.19 0.04
CA THR A 473 -51.75 12.08 -0.28
C THR A 473 -51.85 10.98 0.77
N THR A 474 -50.83 10.83 1.63
CA THR A 474 -50.82 9.79 2.68
C THR A 474 -51.93 9.98 3.70
N SER A 475 -52.28 11.22 4.04
CA SER A 475 -53.45 11.47 4.90
C SER A 475 -54.74 11.23 4.11
N PRO A 476 -55.71 10.45 4.61
CA PRO A 476 -56.99 10.24 3.92
C PRO A 476 -57.88 11.50 3.94
N VAL A 477 -57.59 12.44 4.84
CA VAL A 477 -58.35 13.68 5.03
C VAL A 477 -57.43 14.86 4.83
N ARG A 478 -57.87 15.84 4.04
CA ARG A 478 -57.15 17.09 3.76
C ARG A 478 -57.98 18.29 4.16
N ALA A 479 -57.32 19.28 4.77
CA ALA A 479 -57.95 20.55 5.10
C ALA A 479 -57.78 21.55 3.95
N MET A 480 -58.87 22.20 3.55
CA MET A 480 -58.82 23.43 2.76
C MET A 480 -58.82 24.62 3.71
N PHE A 481 -57.90 25.55 3.50
CA PHE A 481 -57.83 26.80 4.26
C PHE A 481 -58.03 27.95 3.27
N ILE A 482 -59.17 28.64 3.41
CA ILE A 482 -59.59 29.74 2.54
C ILE A 482 -59.69 31.00 3.41
N THR A 483 -59.12 32.10 2.92
CA THR A 483 -59.26 33.40 3.58
C THR A 483 -60.30 34.21 2.83
N VAL A 484 -61.48 34.35 3.44
CA VAL A 484 -62.58 35.16 2.92
C VAL A 484 -62.42 36.59 3.40
N ARG A 485 -62.55 37.57 2.52
CA ARG A 485 -62.41 39.00 2.85
C ARG A 485 -63.77 39.68 2.73
N VAL A 486 -64.20 40.35 3.79
CA VAL A 486 -65.48 41.09 3.82
C VAL A 486 -65.29 42.54 4.26
N SER A 487 -66.19 43.42 3.86
CA SER A 487 -66.14 44.84 4.22
C SER A 487 -66.32 45.02 5.73
N TYR A 488 -65.72 46.06 6.30
CA TYR A 488 -65.93 46.46 7.70
C TYR A 488 -67.39 46.74 8.05
N GLN A 489 -68.21 47.02 7.03
CA GLN A 489 -69.65 47.27 7.19
C GLN A 489 -70.46 45.97 7.34
N ASN A 490 -69.89 44.81 6.98
CA ASN A 490 -70.62 43.53 7.06
C ASN A 490 -70.59 42.96 8.48
N SER A 491 -71.69 42.30 8.85
CA SER A 491 -71.76 41.56 10.12
C SER A 491 -70.85 40.33 10.06
N ILE A 492 -69.86 40.29 10.95
CA ILE A 492 -68.95 39.16 11.11
C ILE A 492 -69.72 37.90 11.52
N THR A 493 -70.69 38.03 12.42
CA THR A 493 -71.53 36.92 12.89
C THR A 493 -72.37 36.34 11.76
N GLN A 494 -73.03 37.19 10.97
CA GLN A 494 -73.83 36.75 9.81
C GLN A 494 -72.94 36.05 8.78
N THR A 495 -71.79 36.66 8.44
CA THR A 495 -70.86 36.08 7.48
C THR A 495 -70.32 34.73 7.94
N SER A 496 -69.96 34.60 9.23
CA SER A 496 -69.48 33.33 9.80
C SER A 496 -70.55 32.25 9.76
N GLN A 497 -71.82 32.60 9.98
CA GLN A 497 -72.94 31.67 9.89
C GLN A 497 -73.16 31.19 8.45
N VAL A 498 -73.17 32.11 7.48
CA VAL A 498 -73.28 31.77 6.05
C VAL A 498 -72.16 30.82 5.63
N LEU A 499 -70.92 31.10 6.03
CA LEU A 499 -69.77 30.24 5.74
C LEU A 499 -69.90 28.86 6.40
N LYS A 500 -70.39 28.78 7.65
CA LYS A 500 -70.70 27.50 8.30
C LYS A 500 -71.78 26.71 7.55
N ASP A 501 -72.83 27.37 7.09
CA ASP A 501 -73.92 26.74 6.36
C ASP A 501 -73.45 26.21 5.01
N ILE A 502 -72.55 26.93 4.32
CA ILE A 502 -71.90 26.47 3.08
C ILE A 502 -71.08 25.21 3.34
N ALA A 503 -70.24 25.20 4.38
CA ALA A 503 -69.44 24.02 4.71
C ALA A 503 -70.32 22.82 5.07
N ASN A 504 -71.37 23.02 5.87
CA ASN A 504 -72.26 21.96 6.34
C ASN A 504 -73.22 21.42 5.26
N SER A 505 -73.50 22.20 4.22
CA SER A 505 -74.38 21.81 3.12
C SER A 505 -73.67 21.11 1.97
N HIS A 506 -72.34 21.27 1.85
CA HIS A 506 -71.58 20.66 0.77
C HIS A 506 -71.43 19.14 1.00
N PRO A 507 -71.83 18.27 0.05
CA PRO A 507 -71.92 16.82 0.27
C PRO A 507 -70.57 16.13 0.50
N LEU A 508 -69.48 16.71 -0.03
CA LEU A 508 -68.11 16.17 0.09
C LEU A 508 -67.27 16.85 1.19
N VAL A 509 -67.86 17.76 1.97
CA VAL A 509 -67.20 18.32 3.17
C VAL A 509 -67.52 17.43 4.36
N LEU A 510 -66.48 17.04 5.10
CA LEU A 510 -66.60 16.21 6.29
C LEU A 510 -67.19 17.02 7.45
N LYS A 511 -68.07 16.37 8.21
CA LYS A 511 -68.64 16.91 9.46
C LYS A 511 -67.72 16.70 10.67
N ASP A 512 -66.88 15.67 10.61
CA ASP A 512 -65.86 15.36 11.60
C ASP A 512 -64.53 15.12 10.86
N PRO A 513 -63.50 15.98 11.05
CA PRO A 513 -63.47 17.15 11.94
C PRO A 513 -64.42 18.29 11.51
N GLU A 514 -64.98 19.01 12.48
CA GLU A 514 -65.90 20.12 12.20
C GLU A 514 -65.19 21.25 11.43
N PRO A 515 -65.86 21.87 10.44
CA PRO A 515 -65.37 23.09 9.82
C PRO A 515 -65.10 24.19 10.85
N TRP A 516 -63.90 24.75 10.80
CA TRP A 516 -63.48 25.82 11.69
C TRP A 516 -63.55 27.16 10.94
N ILE A 517 -64.54 27.97 11.32
CA ILE A 517 -64.75 29.32 10.78
C ILE A 517 -64.56 30.32 11.92
N THR A 518 -63.60 31.23 11.78
CA THR A 518 -63.34 32.29 12.78
C THR A 518 -62.93 33.59 12.11
N THR A 519 -63.11 34.69 12.84
CA THR A 519 -62.48 35.97 12.45
C THR A 519 -60.99 35.82 12.61
N GLY A 520 -60.25 36.13 11.55
CA GLY A 520 -58.79 36.17 11.55
C GLY A 520 -58.30 37.57 11.90
N GLU A 521 -57.97 38.34 10.87
CA GLU A 521 -57.30 39.64 10.99
C GLU A 521 -58.20 40.78 10.49
N LEU A 522 -58.18 41.91 11.18
CA LEU A 522 -58.73 43.18 10.71
C LEU A 522 -57.67 43.86 9.81
N ALA A 523 -57.74 43.65 8.50
CA ALA A 523 -56.75 44.14 7.54
C ALA A 523 -57.14 45.53 6.98
N GLU A 524 -56.22 46.18 6.25
CA GLU A 524 -56.32 47.59 5.81
C GLU A 524 -57.66 48.00 5.20
N TYR A 525 -58.26 47.16 4.35
CA TYR A 525 -59.52 47.46 3.65
C TYR A 525 -60.59 46.36 3.82
N ALA A 526 -60.33 45.34 4.65
CA ALA A 526 -61.20 44.19 4.81
C ALA A 526 -61.02 43.49 6.16
N VAL A 527 -62.08 42.87 6.67
CA VAL A 527 -62.00 41.86 7.71
C VAL A 527 -61.73 40.50 7.05
N LYS A 528 -60.62 39.83 7.42
CA LYS A 528 -60.29 38.47 6.99
C LYS A 528 -61.00 37.47 7.90
N ILE A 529 -61.82 36.61 7.33
CA ILE A 529 -62.42 35.45 8.00
C ILE A 529 -61.70 34.20 7.50
N TRP A 530 -61.18 33.42 8.44
CA TRP A 530 -60.55 32.15 8.15
C TRP A 530 -61.61 31.07 8.06
N PHE A 531 -61.64 30.39 6.91
CA PHE A 531 -62.50 29.27 6.63
C PHE A 531 -61.63 28.03 6.49
N LYS A 532 -61.78 27.07 7.40
CA LYS A 532 -61.13 25.77 7.34
C LYS A 532 -62.16 24.67 7.27
N ALA A 533 -62.15 23.88 6.20
CA ALA A 533 -63.02 22.72 6.05
C ALA A 533 -62.20 21.48 5.70
N TYR A 534 -62.73 20.31 6.00
CA TYR A 534 -62.05 19.04 5.76
C TYR A 534 -62.79 18.26 4.69
N THR A 535 -62.04 17.58 3.81
CA THR A 535 -62.59 16.71 2.78
C THR A 535 -61.68 15.50 2.62
N LYS A 536 -62.15 14.46 1.94
CA LYS A 536 -61.26 13.36 1.57
C LYS A 536 -60.22 13.86 0.58
N THR A 537 -59.02 13.31 0.67
CA THR A 537 -57.90 13.70 -0.20
C THR A 537 -58.22 13.54 -1.68
N GLU A 538 -58.94 12.47 -2.06
CA GLU A 538 -59.42 12.22 -3.43
C GLU A 538 -60.36 13.32 -3.96
N ASP A 539 -61.18 13.90 -3.09
CA ASP A 539 -62.18 14.90 -3.44
C ASP A 539 -61.62 16.33 -3.40
N TYR A 540 -60.45 16.55 -2.82
CA TYR A 540 -59.92 17.88 -2.50
C TYR A 540 -59.93 18.85 -3.69
N TRP A 541 -59.42 18.40 -4.84
CA TRP A 541 -59.32 19.24 -6.05
C TRP A 541 -60.67 19.48 -6.73
N THR A 542 -61.70 18.72 -6.37
CA THR A 542 -63.09 18.97 -6.78
C THR A 542 -63.76 19.95 -5.82
N VAL A 543 -63.59 19.76 -4.50
CA VAL A 543 -64.28 20.56 -3.48
C VAL A 543 -63.70 21.96 -3.34
N TYR A 544 -62.38 22.12 -3.44
CA TYR A 544 -61.72 23.43 -3.27
C TYR A 544 -62.26 24.51 -4.23
N PRO A 545 -62.31 24.30 -5.57
CA PRO A 545 -62.88 25.31 -6.46
C PRO A 545 -64.38 25.48 -6.27
N ASP A 546 -65.12 24.41 -5.96
CA ASP A 546 -66.58 24.47 -5.80
C ASP A 546 -66.99 25.31 -4.56
N ILE A 547 -66.33 25.08 -3.43
CA ILE A 547 -66.53 25.89 -2.21
C ILE A 547 -66.19 27.36 -2.48
N ASN A 548 -65.09 27.68 -3.18
CA ASN A 548 -64.76 29.07 -3.52
C ASN A 548 -65.87 29.74 -4.37
N ARG A 549 -66.41 29.01 -5.35
CA ARG A 549 -67.52 29.48 -6.18
C ARG A 549 -68.78 29.70 -5.35
N ILE A 550 -69.17 28.74 -4.52
CA ILE A 550 -70.35 28.81 -3.65
C ILE A 550 -70.22 29.94 -2.64
N ILE A 551 -69.03 30.13 -2.03
CA ILE A 551 -68.76 31.26 -1.13
C ILE A 551 -69.07 32.57 -1.84
N LYS A 552 -68.52 32.80 -3.04
CA LYS A 552 -68.77 34.03 -3.79
C LYS A 552 -70.26 34.25 -4.04
N GLU A 553 -70.95 33.26 -4.61
CA GLU A 553 -72.37 33.36 -4.98
C GLU A 553 -73.27 33.58 -3.75
N ARG A 554 -72.99 32.92 -2.62
CA ARG A 554 -73.78 33.05 -1.39
C ARG A 554 -73.55 34.36 -0.67
N LEU A 555 -72.31 34.87 -0.65
CA LEU A 555 -72.05 36.19 -0.08
C LEU A 555 -72.80 37.29 -0.85
N GLU A 556 -72.86 37.21 -2.18
CA GLU A 556 -73.63 38.14 -3.02
C GLU A 556 -75.14 38.06 -2.74
N GLN A 557 -75.70 36.85 -2.59
CA GLN A 557 -77.12 36.65 -2.26
C GLN A 557 -77.51 37.23 -0.90
N GLU A 558 -76.62 37.16 0.09
CA GLU A 558 -76.84 37.62 1.46
C GLU A 558 -76.49 39.10 1.66
N GLY A 559 -76.10 39.81 0.58
CA GLY A 559 -75.71 41.23 0.63
C GLY A 559 -74.37 41.48 1.33
N ILE A 560 -73.52 40.46 1.46
CA ILE A 560 -72.19 40.56 2.06
C ILE A 560 -71.20 41.02 1.00
N VAL A 561 -70.55 42.16 1.25
CA VAL A 561 -69.72 42.85 0.26
C VAL A 561 -68.28 42.38 0.37
N ILE A 562 -67.76 41.80 -0.71
CA ILE A 562 -66.32 41.56 -0.85
C ILE A 562 -65.66 42.89 -1.22
N PRO A 563 -64.81 43.46 -0.34
CA PRO A 563 -64.29 44.80 -0.54
C PRO A 563 -63.18 44.79 -1.59
N LEU A 564 -63.19 45.80 -2.44
CA LEU A 564 -62.04 46.17 -3.25
C LEU A 564 -61.13 47.11 -2.43
N PRO A 565 -59.81 47.09 -2.63
CA PRO A 565 -58.91 48.07 -2.04
C PRO A 565 -59.40 49.50 -2.34
N ARG A 566 -59.51 50.35 -1.31
CA ARG A 566 -59.90 51.76 -1.45
C ARG A 566 -58.73 52.64 -0.99
N GLN A 567 -58.54 53.75 -1.68
CA GLN A 567 -57.61 54.80 -1.25
C GLN A 567 -58.41 56.04 -0.88
N GLU A 568 -58.15 56.59 0.29
CA GLU A 568 -58.66 57.90 0.68
C GLU A 568 -57.68 58.97 0.18
N LEU A 569 -58.13 59.81 -0.75
CA LEU A 569 -57.36 60.94 -1.26
C LEU A 569 -57.71 62.20 -0.48
N TYR A 570 -56.79 62.69 0.33
CA TYR A 570 -56.91 63.98 1.00
C TYR A 570 -56.39 65.09 0.07
N ILE A 571 -57.30 65.85 -0.54
CA ILE A 571 -56.95 67.01 -1.37
C ILE A 571 -56.82 68.23 -0.45
N SER A 572 -55.63 68.84 -0.39
CA SER A 572 -55.42 70.05 0.42
C SER A 572 -56.25 71.24 -0.09
N GLU A 573 -56.76 72.09 0.82
CA GLU A 573 -57.54 73.30 0.46
C GLU A 573 -56.80 74.24 -0.51
N SER A 574 -55.47 74.24 -0.50
CA SER A 574 -54.65 75.04 -1.43
C SER A 574 -54.87 74.64 -2.90
N MET A 575 -55.16 73.35 -3.16
CA MET A 575 -55.48 72.84 -4.49
C MET A 575 -56.97 72.99 -4.85
N ALA A 576 -57.86 73.12 -3.86
CA ALA A 576 -59.29 73.29 -4.09
C ALA A 576 -59.65 74.71 -4.59
N LYS A 577 -58.87 75.74 -4.23
CA LYS A 577 -59.11 77.13 -4.66
C LYS A 577 -58.84 77.41 -6.15
N GLU A 578 -58.24 76.48 -6.90
CA GLU A 578 -58.17 76.52 -8.38
C GLU A 578 -59.45 75.93 -9.03
N GLU A 579 -60.61 76.28 -8.47
CA GLU A 579 -61.93 75.65 -8.68
C GLU A 579 -62.42 75.66 -10.14
N GLY A 580 -61.83 76.51 -11.01
CA GLY A 580 -62.21 76.60 -12.42
C GLY A 580 -61.58 75.56 -13.35
N SER A 581 -60.47 74.95 -12.97
CA SER A 581 -59.65 74.09 -13.85
C SER A 581 -59.85 72.60 -13.57
N MET A 582 -59.94 72.23 -12.29
CA MET A 582 -59.91 70.83 -11.87
C MET A 582 -61.26 70.11 -12.00
N ALA A 583 -62.38 70.80 -11.76
CA ALA A 583 -63.72 70.23 -11.93
C ALA A 583 -64.00 69.80 -13.39
N LYS A 584 -63.41 70.52 -14.36
CA LYS A 584 -63.47 70.18 -15.78
C LYS A 584 -62.64 68.93 -16.09
N ARG A 585 -61.42 68.84 -15.53
CA ARG A 585 -60.51 67.69 -15.70
C ARG A 585 -61.02 66.38 -15.08
N PHE A 586 -61.69 66.44 -13.93
CA PHE A 586 -62.25 65.23 -13.29
C PHE A 586 -63.48 64.69 -14.03
N LYS A 587 -64.34 65.57 -14.56
CA LYS A 587 -65.50 65.19 -15.34
C LYS A 587 -65.12 64.43 -16.62
N ASP A 588 -63.98 64.80 -17.22
CA ASP A 588 -63.42 64.13 -18.40
C ASP A 588 -62.77 62.76 -18.06
N MET A 589 -62.28 62.55 -16.82
CA MET A 589 -61.70 61.26 -16.39
C MET A 589 -62.75 60.20 -15.99
N THR A 590 -63.90 60.62 -15.46
CA THR A 590 -64.98 59.68 -15.06
C THR A 590 -65.83 59.16 -16.22
N LEU A 591 -65.54 59.58 -17.46
CA LEU A 591 -66.23 59.16 -18.69
C LEU A 591 -65.36 58.29 -19.61
N SER A 592 -64.25 57.72 -19.10
CA SER A 592 -63.37 56.79 -19.82
C SER A 592 -63.47 55.37 -19.29
#